data_AF-A0A0R1PKN6-F1
#
_entry.id   AF-A0A0R1PKN6-F1
#
_cell.length_a   1.000
_cell.length_b   1.000
_cell.length_c   1.000
_cell.angle_alpha   90.00
_cell.angle_beta   90.00
_cell.angle_gamma   90.00
#
_symmetry.space_group_name_H-M   'P 1'
#
loop_
_entity.id
_entity.type
_entity.pdbx_description
1 polymer ?
#
loop_
_entity_poly.entity_id
_entity_poly.type
_entity_poly.pdbx_seq_one_letter_code
_entity_poly.pdbx_strand_id
1 'polypeptide(L)'
;MKVFVIGATGMAGSAFVKKAVEKNIEVIANGRSLEKLKQLKKKFPQIRILAKNSFDLQKNDFSDSDAILNAPTSSFGTQIFRHLCHNKMTRIEFFI
;
A
#
# COMPACT_ATOMS: atom_id res chain seq x y z
N MET A 1 -12.83 -4.93 -1.09
CA MET A 1 -12.09 -3.68 -0.74
C MET A 1 -10.65 -3.86 -1.17
N LYS A 2 -10.10 -2.90 -1.91
CA LYS A 2 -8.74 -2.90 -2.45
C LYS A 2 -7.92 -1.74 -1.93
N VAL A 3 -6.75 -2.03 -1.38
CA VAL A 3 -5.85 -1.02 -0.80
C VAL A 3 -4.56 -0.93 -1.61
N PHE A 4 -4.21 0.28 -2.01
CA PHE A 4 -2.90 0.57 -2.60
C PHE A 4 -1.90 0.91 -1.49
N VAL A 5 -0.76 0.24 -1.44
CA VAL A 5 0.24 0.41 -0.38
C VAL A 5 1.54 0.97 -0.96
N ILE A 6 1.79 2.26 -0.71
CA ILE A 6 3.08 2.90 -1.01
C ILE A 6 4.08 2.49 0.07
N GLY A 7 5.26 2.00 -0.35
CA GLY A 7 6.28 1.53 0.59
C GLY A 7 6.01 0.11 1.14
N ALA A 8 5.34 -0.74 0.35
CA ALA A 8 4.89 -2.07 0.78
C ALA A 8 6.01 -3.03 1.24
N THR A 9 7.26 -2.76 0.87
CA THR A 9 8.42 -3.59 1.23
C THR A 9 9.17 -3.09 2.47
N GLY A 10 8.75 -1.97 3.06
CA GLY A 10 9.26 -1.47 4.34
C GLY A 10 8.67 -2.22 5.54
N MET A 11 9.14 -1.90 6.76
CA MET A 11 8.67 -2.56 7.99
C MET A 11 7.16 -2.44 8.17
N ALA A 12 6.62 -1.22 8.19
CA ALA A 12 5.20 -0.96 8.34
C ALA A 12 4.38 -1.49 7.15
N GLY A 13 4.82 -1.22 5.92
CA GLY A 13 4.12 -1.65 4.71
C GLY A 13 3.98 -3.17 4.62
N SER A 14 5.03 -3.91 4.93
CA SER A 14 5.00 -5.39 4.88
C SER A 14 4.16 -5.99 6.01
N ALA A 15 4.19 -5.40 7.22
CA ALA A 15 3.32 -5.78 8.33
C ALA A 15 1.83 -5.56 7.99
N PHE A 16 1.51 -4.42 7.37
CA PHE A 16 0.17 -4.16 6.88
C PHE A 16 -0.25 -5.15 5.79
N VAL A 17 0.58 -5.39 4.78
CA VAL A 17 0.29 -6.35 3.69
C VAL A 17 -0.08 -7.72 4.27
N LYS A 18 0.70 -8.21 5.24
CA LYS A 18 0.41 -9.46 5.95
C LYS A 18 -0.99 -9.44 6.57
N LYS A 19 -1.31 -8.41 7.36
CA LYS A 19 -2.61 -8.29 8.05
C LYS A 19 -3.79 -8.08 7.10
N ALA A 20 -3.58 -7.34 6.02
CA ALA A 20 -4.58 -7.12 4.98
C ALA A 20 -4.92 -8.43 4.27
N VAL A 21 -3.90 -9.20 3.89
CA VAL A 21 -4.06 -10.52 3.28
C VAL A 21 -4.77 -11.50 4.22
N GLU A 22 -4.39 -11.55 5.51
CA GLU A 22 -5.08 -12.36 6.54
C GLU A 22 -6.58 -12.03 6.65
N LYS A 23 -6.97 -10.79 6.33
CA LYS A 23 -8.36 -10.30 6.36
C LYS A 23 -9.05 -10.36 4.99
N ASN A 24 -8.47 -11.04 4.00
CA ASN A 24 -8.98 -11.10 2.62
C ASN A 24 -9.17 -9.73 1.95
N ILE A 25 -8.34 -8.75 2.33
CA ILE A 25 -8.29 -7.44 1.68
C ILE A 25 -7.35 -7.54 0.47
N GLU A 26 -7.81 -7.07 -0.68
CA GLU A 26 -6.98 -7.03 -1.89
C GLU A 26 -5.91 -5.94 -1.76
N VAL A 27 -4.67 -6.26 -2.15
CA VAL A 27 -3.53 -5.34 -2.01
C VAL A 27 -2.84 -5.10 -3.35
N ILE A 28 -2.62 -3.83 -3.67
CA ILE A 28 -1.67 -3.40 -4.70
C ILE A 28 -0.41 -2.87 -3.97
N ALA A 29 0.65 -3.65 -3.99
CA ALA A 29 1.91 -3.33 -3.32
C ALA A 29 2.82 -2.50 -4.23
N ASN A 30 3.10 -1.26 -3.85
CA ASN A 30 4.03 -0.37 -4.53
C ASN A 30 5.39 -0.29 -3.80
N GLY A 31 6.46 -0.18 -4.60
CA GLY A 31 7.80 0.09 -4.11
C GLY A 31 8.81 0.28 -5.24
N ARG A 32 9.99 0.81 -4.91
CA ARG A 32 11.06 1.08 -5.88
C ARG A 32 11.81 -0.19 -6.33
N SER A 33 11.96 -1.17 -5.43
CA SER A 33 12.69 -2.41 -5.72
C SER A 33 11.75 -3.50 -6.22
N LEU A 34 11.82 -3.81 -7.51
CA LEU A 34 11.09 -4.93 -8.12
C LEU A 34 11.45 -6.27 -7.46
N GLU A 35 12.72 -6.46 -7.10
CA GLU A 35 13.19 -7.67 -6.44
C GLU A 35 12.48 -7.90 -5.10
N LYS A 36 12.46 -6.87 -4.22
CA LYS A 36 11.75 -6.94 -2.93
C LYS A 36 10.24 -7.15 -3.11
N LEU A 37 9.64 -6.54 -4.13
CA LEU A 37 8.23 -6.77 -4.47
C LEU A 37 7.97 -8.21 -4.92
N LYS A 38 8.84 -8.79 -5.75
CA LYS A 38 8.75 -10.21 -6.14
C LYS A 38 8.88 -11.13 -4.92
N GLN A 39 9.80 -10.84 -4.01
CA GLN A 39 9.92 -11.59 -2.75
C GLN A 39 8.65 -11.47 -1.89
N LEU A 40 8.06 -10.28 -1.79
CA LEU A 40 6.79 -10.08 -1.08
C LEU A 40 5.64 -10.86 -1.74
N LYS A 41 5.55 -10.84 -3.08
CA LYS A 41 4.54 -11.61 -3.83
C LYS A 41 4.74 -13.12 -3.71
N LYS A 42 5.97 -13.61 -3.59
CA LYS A 42 6.23 -15.03 -3.28
C LYS A 42 5.65 -15.43 -1.91
N LYS A 43 5.71 -14.53 -0.92
CA LYS A 43 5.13 -14.76 0.42
C LYS A 43 3.60 -14.64 0.42
N PHE A 44 3.06 -13.74 -0.41
CA PHE A 44 1.62 -13.46 -0.52
C PHE A 44 1.20 -13.48 -2.00
N PRO A 45 0.94 -14.66 -2.60
CA PRO A 45 0.66 -14.79 -4.04
C PRO A 45 -0.55 -14.00 -4.55
N GLN A 46 -1.51 -13.70 -3.67
CA GLN A 46 -2.73 -12.97 -3.99
C GLN A 46 -2.53 -11.45 -4.21
N ILE A 47 -1.37 -10.88 -3.85
CA ILE A 47 -1.14 -9.45 -4.03
C ILE A 47 -0.78 -9.11 -5.49
N ARG A 48 -1.17 -7.91 -5.92
CA ARG A 48 -0.63 -7.27 -7.13
C ARG A 48 0.58 -6.44 -6.75
N ILE A 49 1.55 -6.31 -7.65
CA ILE A 49 2.74 -5.48 -7.43
C ILE A 49 2.83 -4.39 -8.49
N LEU A 50 3.29 -3.20 -8.10
CA LEU A 50 3.60 -2.08 -8.98
C LEU A 50 4.97 -1.52 -8.62
N ALA A 51 5.99 -1.89 -9.39
CA ALA A 51 7.34 -1.37 -9.23
C ALA A 51 7.46 0.01 -9.89
N LYS A 52 7.22 1.06 -9.11
CA LYS A 52 7.24 2.46 -9.57
C LYS A 52 7.69 3.35 -8.42
N ASN A 53 8.44 4.39 -8.72
CA ASN A 53 8.78 5.40 -7.72
C ASN A 53 7.49 6.09 -7.25
N SER A 54 7.37 6.35 -5.95
CA SER A 54 6.17 6.99 -5.38
C SER A 54 5.95 8.41 -5.90
N PHE A 55 7.03 9.11 -6.27
CA PHE A 55 6.97 10.45 -6.87
C PHE A 55 6.46 10.44 -8.32
N ASP A 56 6.50 9.29 -9.00
CA ASP A 56 6.04 9.15 -10.38
C ASP A 56 4.59 8.62 -10.46
N LEU A 57 3.95 8.36 -9.31
CA LEU A 57 2.57 7.88 -9.26
C LEU A 57 1.60 8.95 -9.75
N GLN A 58 0.68 8.55 -10.61
CA GLN A 58 -0.36 9.38 -11.19
C GLN A 58 -1.74 8.93 -10.69
N LYS A 59 -2.75 9.78 -10.84
CA LYS A 59 -4.13 9.48 -10.42
C LYS A 59 -4.63 8.13 -10.97
N ASN A 60 -4.26 7.79 -12.20
CA ASN A 60 -4.65 6.54 -12.84
C ASN A 60 -4.02 5.30 -12.20
N ASP A 61 -2.89 5.42 -11.49
CA ASP A 61 -2.29 4.29 -10.77
C ASP A 61 -3.16 3.84 -9.57
N PHE A 62 -4.08 4.71 -9.12
CA PHE A 62 -4.97 4.47 -7.97
C PHE A 62 -6.42 4.15 -8.36
N SER A 63 -6.77 4.16 -9.66
CA SER A 63 -8.16 4.01 -10.13
C SER A 63 -8.82 2.71 -9.65
N ASP A 64 -8.02 1.67 -9.46
CA ASP A 64 -8.46 0.35 -9.04
C ASP A 64 -8.60 0.21 -7.52
N SER A 65 -8.20 1.22 -6.73
CA SER A 65 -8.09 1.15 -5.27
C SER A 65 -9.15 1.98 -4.54
N ASP A 66 -9.66 1.43 -3.44
CA ASP A 66 -10.64 2.09 -2.56
C ASP A 66 -9.97 2.93 -1.45
N ALA A 67 -8.69 2.70 -1.19
CA ALA A 67 -7.91 3.40 -0.17
C ALA A 67 -6.41 3.35 -0.47
N ILE A 68 -5.66 4.30 0.09
CA ILE A 68 -4.21 4.41 -0.10
C ILE A 68 -3.50 4.43 1.25
N LEU A 69 -2.65 3.44 1.50
CA LEU A 69 -1.74 3.43 2.63
C LEU A 69 -0.40 4.05 2.21
N ASN A 70 0.03 5.10 2.91
CA ASN A 70 1.37 5.64 2.74
C ASN A 70 2.26 5.20 3.92
N ALA A 71 3.12 4.21 3.69
CA ALA A 71 4.04 3.67 4.70
C ALA A 71 5.50 4.06 4.36
N PRO A 72 5.93 5.30 4.65
CA PRO A 72 7.30 5.73 4.37
C PRO A 72 8.30 4.97 5.23
N THR A 73 9.55 4.87 4.74
CA THR A 73 10.66 4.19 5.43
C THR A 73 11.33 5.06 6.51
N SER A 74 10.95 6.33 6.67
CA SER A 74 11.53 7.25 7.63
C SER A 74 10.84 7.15 8.99
N SER A 75 11.60 7.47 10.04
CA SER A 75 11.33 7.41 11.48
C SER A 75 10.10 8.22 11.99
N PHE A 76 9.20 8.63 11.10
CA PHE A 76 8.05 9.50 11.34
C PHE A 76 6.74 8.78 11.01
N GLY A 77 6.41 7.73 11.77
CA GLY A 77 5.08 7.11 11.80
C GLY A 77 4.56 6.51 10.48
N THR A 78 3.49 5.73 10.59
CA THR A 78 2.73 5.23 9.43
C THR A 78 1.47 6.07 9.29
N GLN A 79 1.18 6.60 8.10
CA GLN A 79 -0.05 7.36 7.85
C GLN A 79 -0.94 6.62 6.84
N ILE A 80 -2.19 6.32 7.22
CA ILE A 80 -3.17 5.75 6.29
C ILE A 80 -4.10 6.87 5.80
N PHE A 81 -4.23 7.00 4.49
CA PHE A 81 -5.14 7.96 3.88
C PHE A 81 -6.33 7.21 3.28
N ARG A 82 -7.53 7.36 3.85
CA ARG A 82 -8.74 6.82 3.24
C ARG A 82 -9.23 7.79 2.16
N HIS A 83 -9.03 7.43 0.91
CA HIS A 83 -9.62 8.13 -0.22
C HIS A 83 -10.99 7.51 -0.54
N LEU A 84 -12.06 8.03 0.05
CA LEU A 84 -13.42 7.72 -0.43
C LEU A 84 -13.62 8.47 -1.75
N CYS A 85 -13.71 7.75 -2.87
CA CYS A 85 -13.93 8.30 -4.21
C CYS A 85 -15.26 9.09 -4.37
N HIS A 86 -16.05 9.27 -3.31
CA HIS A 86 -17.12 10.26 -3.23
C HIS A 86 -16.87 11.18 -2.03
N ASN A 87 -16.53 12.44 -2.33
CA ASN A 87 -16.56 13.62 -1.46
C ASN A 87 -16.01 13.48 -0.01
N LYS A 88 -14.89 14.17 0.22
CA LYS A 88 -14.13 14.34 1.49
C LYS A 88 -13.14 13.20 1.81
N MET A 89 -11.87 13.49 1.54
CA MET A 89 -10.71 12.74 2.04
C MET A 89 -10.80 12.64 3.58
N THR A 90 -10.91 11.43 4.10
CA THR A 90 -10.93 11.18 5.55
C THR A 90 -9.59 10.56 5.93
N ARG A 91 -8.74 11.30 6.66
CA ARG A 91 -7.48 10.78 7.19
C ARG A 91 -7.80 9.74 8.28
N ILE A 92 -7.26 8.54 8.17
CA ILE A 92 -7.41 7.49 9.20
C ILE A 92 -6.00 7.19 9.70
N GLU A 93 -5.64 7.67 10.87
CA GLU A 93 -4.32 7.38 11.42
C GLU A 93 -4.30 6.00 12.07
N PHE A 94 -3.33 5.16 11.69
CA PHE A 94 -2.99 3.97 12.45
C PHE A 94 -1.61 4.21 13.06
N PHE A 95 -1.56 4.33 14.38
CA PHE A 95 -0.33 4.20 15.13
C PHE A 95 -0.03 2.69 15.25
N ILE A 96 1.05 2.24 14.61
CA ILE A 96 1.61 0.90 14.78
C ILE A 96 2.86 1.04 15.64
#